data_AF-A0A3D4RZB0-F1
#
_entry.id   AF-A0A3D4RZB0-F1
#
_cell.length_a   1.000
_cell.length_b   1.000
_cell.length_c   1.000
_cell.angle_alpha   90.00
_cell.angle_beta   90.00
_cell.angle_gamma   90.00
#
_symmetry.space_group_name_H-M   'P 1'
#
loop_
_entity.id
_entity.type
_entity.pdbx_description
1 polymer ?
#
loop_
_entity_poly.entity_id
_entity_poly.type
_entity_poly.pdbx_seq_one_letter_code
_entity_poly.pdbx_strand_id
1 'polypeptide(L)'
;MTAQTASLPHEHTRTGLSKEALKNAYIDNLFYVQGRFPDVAVPNDLYMAAAYTVRDRMLERWIKSAQTFKEHNSRTVCYLSAEFLLGPHLANNMLNLGITEIAREAGEELNLNFEQILETEEEPGLGNGGLGRLAACYMDSLATLQIPAIGYGIRYEFGIFDQVIVDGWQVEKGDTWLKNGNPWEIRRPKLSFSVGFGGRTEQYIDQQHNLRTRWRPDLVVNGIAYDTPILGYGVDNANLLRLWKSEAPESFDFQAFNVGDYYGAVHAKMEAETISKVLYPNDEPEAGKELRLKQQFFFVSCSLQDMLRLQLSNAGNLDRFHEKFAIQLNDTHPALAVAELMRLLMDLHGMGWESAWEITRNTCHFTNHTLLPEALETWPIPLFERLLPRHLEIIYEINRQFLDQVRVRFLGDDARVARLSLIGEEGERRVRMAHLAAVGSNAINGVAALHTELLKSTVMRDFYELWPEKFQNVTNGVTPRRFIAISNPRLAKLITEICEDPSWLRDLVQLRQLETHAEDHALQERWRAVKTAAKQDLANWLGQRTGWPCS
;
A
#
# COMPACT_ATOMS: atom_id res chain seq x y z
N MET A 1 25.28 -33.19 -47.73
CA MET A 1 24.15 -33.03 -46.77
C MET A 1 24.52 -31.90 -45.83
N THR A 2 24.01 -30.71 -46.14
CA THR A 2 24.19 -29.49 -45.33
C THR A 2 23.36 -29.62 -44.06
N ALA A 3 24.02 -29.59 -42.91
CA ALA A 3 23.35 -29.49 -41.62
C ALA A 3 22.64 -28.13 -41.55
N GLN A 4 21.31 -28.16 -41.61
CA GLN A 4 20.48 -27.02 -41.25
C GLN A 4 20.69 -26.77 -39.75
N THR A 5 21.43 -25.72 -39.43
CA THR A 5 21.36 -25.08 -38.12
C THR A 5 19.93 -24.62 -37.91
N ALA A 6 19.19 -25.35 -37.08
CA ALA A 6 17.88 -24.91 -36.61
C ALA A 6 18.11 -23.57 -35.89
N SER A 7 17.59 -22.47 -36.47
CA SER A 7 17.60 -21.17 -35.81
C SER A 7 16.84 -21.29 -34.50
N LEU A 8 17.50 -21.00 -33.37
CA LEU A 8 16.83 -20.85 -32.08
C LEU A 8 15.65 -19.88 -32.25
N PRO A 9 14.49 -20.15 -31.64
CA PRO A 9 13.34 -19.26 -31.77
C PRO A 9 13.73 -17.86 -31.28
N HIS A 10 13.53 -16.86 -32.14
CA HIS A 10 13.83 -15.48 -31.81
C HIS A 10 12.89 -15.03 -30.69
N GLU A 11 13.41 -14.88 -29.48
CA GLU A 11 12.63 -14.32 -28.38
C GLU A 11 12.26 -12.86 -28.66
N HIS A 12 11.11 -12.42 -28.17
CA HIS A 12 10.68 -11.04 -28.31
C HIS A 12 11.58 -10.12 -27.46
N THR A 13 12.23 -9.13 -28.07
CA THR A 13 13.25 -8.29 -27.41
C THR A 13 12.81 -7.74 -26.05
N ARG A 14 11.58 -7.22 -25.95
CA ARG A 14 11.11 -6.55 -24.71
C ARG A 14 10.70 -7.51 -23.58
N THR A 15 10.39 -8.77 -23.89
CA THR A 15 9.75 -9.69 -22.93
C THR A 15 10.46 -11.04 -22.78
N GLY A 16 11.36 -11.40 -23.71
CA GLY A 16 12.17 -12.62 -23.64
C GLY A 16 13.08 -12.64 -22.40
N LEU A 17 13.43 -13.80 -21.87
CA LEU A 17 14.23 -13.89 -20.64
C LEU A 17 15.71 -14.24 -20.91
N SER A 18 16.07 -14.49 -22.17
CA SER A 18 17.46 -14.73 -22.58
C SER A 18 18.36 -13.52 -22.37
N LYS A 19 19.66 -13.79 -22.24
CA LYS A 19 20.71 -12.78 -22.12
C LYS A 19 20.70 -11.80 -23.29
N GLU A 20 20.57 -12.31 -24.51
CA GLU A 20 20.53 -11.54 -25.75
C GLU A 20 19.30 -10.62 -25.80
N ALA A 21 18.13 -11.11 -25.38
CA ALA A 21 16.93 -10.28 -25.28
C ALA A 21 17.09 -9.17 -24.22
N LEU A 22 17.69 -9.47 -23.07
CA LEU A 22 17.98 -8.47 -22.03
C LEU A 22 18.97 -7.39 -22.52
N LYS A 23 20.05 -7.79 -23.20
CA LYS A 23 21.03 -6.85 -23.76
C LYS A 23 20.40 -5.92 -24.78
N ASN A 24 19.66 -6.48 -25.74
CA ASN A 24 19.00 -5.69 -26.78
C ASN A 24 17.97 -4.73 -26.17
N ALA A 25 17.13 -5.20 -25.24
CA ALA A 25 16.17 -4.35 -24.55
C ALA A 25 16.83 -3.25 -23.71
N TYR A 26 17.97 -3.54 -23.06
CA TYR A 26 18.72 -2.55 -22.31
C TYR A 26 19.25 -1.43 -23.22
N ILE A 27 19.88 -1.80 -24.33
CA ILE A 27 20.39 -0.84 -25.33
C ILE A 27 19.23 -0.02 -25.90
N ASP A 28 18.12 -0.67 -26.26
CA ASP A 28 16.92 0.02 -26.78
C ASP A 28 16.35 1.02 -25.76
N ASN A 29 16.27 0.64 -24.48
CA ASN A 29 15.77 1.53 -23.43
C ASN A 29 16.74 2.69 -23.15
N LEU A 30 18.05 2.45 -23.16
CA LEU A 30 19.04 3.52 -23.04
C LEU A 30 18.94 4.50 -24.21
N PHE A 31 18.80 3.98 -25.43
CA PHE A 31 18.78 4.80 -26.63
C PHE A 31 17.44 5.51 -26.85
N TYR A 32 16.32 4.78 -26.86
CA TYR A 32 15.01 5.33 -27.24
C TYR A 32 14.22 5.92 -26.07
N VAL A 33 14.42 5.42 -24.84
CA VAL A 33 13.66 5.91 -23.68
C VAL A 33 14.47 6.96 -22.91
N GLN A 34 15.76 6.74 -22.68
CA GLN A 34 16.62 7.76 -22.04
C GLN A 34 17.17 8.79 -23.02
N GLY A 35 17.21 8.51 -24.34
CA GLY A 35 17.82 9.42 -25.30
C GLY A 35 19.33 9.53 -25.10
N ARG A 36 19.99 8.43 -24.72
CA ARG A 36 21.40 8.36 -24.34
C ARG A 36 22.11 7.22 -25.06
N PHE A 37 23.43 7.31 -25.14
CA PHE A 37 24.31 6.22 -25.56
C PHE A 37 25.39 6.03 -24.48
N PRO A 38 26.06 4.87 -24.43
CA PRO A 38 26.93 4.51 -23.30
C PRO A 38 27.95 5.57 -22.90
N ASP A 39 28.62 6.23 -23.84
CA ASP A 39 29.71 7.18 -23.55
C ASP A 39 29.26 8.46 -22.81
N VAL A 40 27.97 8.80 -22.86
CA VAL A 40 27.41 10.01 -22.21
C VAL A 40 26.40 9.70 -21.12
N ALA A 41 26.10 8.42 -20.88
CA ALA A 41 25.11 8.01 -19.89
C ALA A 41 25.65 8.22 -18.46
N VAL A 42 24.88 8.93 -17.63
CA VAL A 42 25.18 9.07 -16.21
C VAL A 42 24.56 7.91 -15.42
N PRO A 43 24.93 7.67 -14.13
CA PRO A 43 24.43 6.52 -13.37
C PRO A 43 22.89 6.39 -13.38
N ASN A 44 22.16 7.50 -13.26
CA ASN A 44 20.70 7.48 -13.32
C ASN A 44 20.16 7.03 -14.68
N ASP A 45 20.79 7.41 -15.80
CA ASP A 45 20.38 6.96 -17.14
C ASP A 45 20.54 5.44 -17.27
N LEU A 46 21.66 4.90 -16.75
CA LEU A 46 21.95 3.46 -16.76
C LEU A 46 20.97 2.68 -15.89
N TYR A 47 20.62 3.21 -14.71
CA TYR A 47 19.59 2.65 -13.83
C TYR A 47 18.21 2.67 -14.49
N MET A 48 17.78 3.79 -15.04
CA MET A 48 16.47 3.92 -15.68
C MET A 48 16.33 2.96 -16.86
N ALA A 49 17.38 2.78 -17.66
CA ALA A 49 17.41 1.79 -18.73
C ALA A 49 17.26 0.34 -18.20
N ALA A 50 17.93 0.00 -17.09
CA ALA A 50 17.78 -1.30 -16.43
C ALA A 50 16.36 -1.50 -15.89
N ALA A 51 15.81 -0.49 -15.20
CA ALA A 51 14.46 -0.53 -14.64
C ALA A 51 13.40 -0.72 -15.72
N TYR A 52 13.48 0.01 -16.85
CA TYR A 52 12.54 -0.18 -17.96
C TYR A 52 12.66 -1.56 -18.63
N THR A 53 13.88 -2.09 -18.73
CA THR A 53 14.13 -3.44 -19.25
C THR A 53 13.43 -4.49 -18.39
N VAL A 54 13.49 -4.36 -17.07
CA VAL A 54 12.79 -5.26 -16.14
C VAL A 54 11.27 -5.00 -16.17
N ARG A 55 10.85 -3.74 -16.19
CA ARG A 55 9.43 -3.35 -16.16
C ARG A 55 8.64 -3.88 -17.35
N ASP A 56 9.20 -3.91 -18.56
CA ASP A 56 8.49 -4.43 -19.72
C ASP A 56 7.99 -5.88 -19.52
N ARG A 57 8.84 -6.72 -18.91
CA ARG A 57 8.49 -8.11 -18.52
C ARG A 57 7.44 -8.15 -17.41
N MET A 58 7.52 -7.22 -16.45
CA MET A 58 6.51 -7.09 -15.41
C MET A 58 5.13 -6.73 -15.97
N LEU A 59 5.10 -5.82 -16.95
CA LEU A 59 3.85 -5.33 -17.53
C LEU A 59 3.14 -6.39 -18.36
N GLU A 60 3.88 -7.26 -19.04
CA GLU A 60 3.29 -8.41 -19.71
C GLU A 60 2.57 -9.33 -18.71
N ARG A 61 3.21 -9.66 -17.58
CA ARG A 61 2.61 -10.47 -16.50
C ARG A 61 1.39 -9.78 -15.87
N TRP A 62 1.47 -8.46 -15.65
CA TRP A 62 0.35 -7.67 -15.15
C TRP A 62 -0.86 -7.69 -16.09
N ILE A 63 -0.66 -7.46 -17.39
CA ILE A 63 -1.77 -7.44 -18.35
C ILE A 63 -2.48 -8.81 -18.37
N LYS A 64 -1.71 -9.91 -18.38
CA LYS A 64 -2.24 -11.27 -18.30
C LYS A 64 -3.04 -11.50 -17.01
N SER A 65 -2.48 -11.12 -15.86
CA SER A 65 -3.14 -11.25 -14.55
C SER A 65 -4.45 -10.46 -14.49
N ALA A 66 -4.44 -9.20 -14.95
CA ALA A 66 -5.62 -8.33 -14.97
C ALA A 66 -6.73 -8.88 -15.89
N GLN A 67 -6.37 -9.46 -17.04
CA GLN A 67 -7.32 -10.15 -17.91
C GLN A 67 -7.94 -11.35 -17.20
N THR A 68 -7.11 -12.23 -16.61
CA THR A 68 -7.58 -13.40 -15.88
C THR A 68 -8.52 -13.03 -14.73
N PHE A 69 -8.17 -12.03 -13.91
CA PHE A 69 -9.01 -11.58 -12.78
C PHE A 69 -10.36 -11.03 -13.23
N LYS A 70 -10.39 -10.36 -14.39
CA LYS A 70 -11.61 -9.84 -14.98
C LYS A 70 -12.49 -10.97 -15.52
N GLU A 71 -11.93 -11.83 -16.37
CA GLU A 71 -12.64 -12.93 -17.04
C GLU A 71 -13.26 -13.92 -16.05
N HIS A 72 -12.54 -14.25 -14.97
CA HIS A 72 -13.01 -15.19 -13.96
C HIS A 72 -13.82 -14.54 -12.84
N ASN A 73 -14.05 -13.22 -12.93
CA ASN A 73 -14.64 -12.43 -11.86
C ASN A 73 -14.01 -12.75 -10.47
N SER A 74 -12.69 -12.91 -10.41
CA SER A 74 -12.00 -13.41 -9.22
C SER A 74 -12.25 -12.53 -7.99
N ARG A 75 -12.58 -13.14 -6.84
CA ARG A 75 -12.65 -12.41 -5.57
C ARG A 75 -11.29 -11.76 -5.28
N THR A 76 -11.30 -10.49 -4.91
CA THR A 76 -10.10 -9.65 -4.82
C THR A 76 -9.95 -9.06 -3.43
N VAL A 77 -8.77 -9.22 -2.84
CA VAL A 77 -8.40 -8.57 -1.57
C VAL A 77 -8.01 -7.13 -1.85
N CYS A 78 -8.60 -6.18 -1.15
CA CYS A 78 -8.26 -4.76 -1.22
C CYS A 78 -7.61 -4.35 0.10
N TYR A 79 -6.29 -4.14 0.07
CA TYR A 79 -5.51 -3.81 1.26
C TYR A 79 -5.33 -2.29 1.35
N LEU A 80 -6.04 -1.65 2.28
CA LEU A 80 -6.00 -0.20 2.46
C LEU A 80 -4.99 0.14 3.54
N SER A 81 -3.93 0.87 3.18
CA SER A 81 -2.87 1.28 4.10
C SER A 81 -2.43 2.71 3.83
N ALA A 82 -2.19 3.47 4.90
CA ALA A 82 -1.62 4.81 4.80
C ALA A 82 -0.13 4.78 4.40
N GLU A 83 0.54 3.64 4.56
CA GLU A 83 1.95 3.46 4.22
C GLU A 83 2.27 2.12 3.54
N PHE A 84 3.29 2.16 2.67
CA PHE A 84 3.92 1.02 2.00
C PHE A 84 5.43 1.23 1.92
N LEU A 85 6.20 0.48 2.72
CA LEU A 85 7.67 0.55 2.69
C LEU A 85 8.21 -0.52 1.75
N LEU A 86 8.15 -0.25 0.44
CA LEU A 86 8.45 -1.23 -0.62
C LEU A 86 9.93 -1.61 -0.68
N GLY A 87 10.81 -0.63 -0.43
CA GLY A 87 12.23 -0.69 -0.74
C GLY A 87 12.52 -0.56 -2.25
N PRO A 88 13.80 -0.55 -2.65
CA PRO A 88 14.22 -0.61 -4.06
C PRO A 88 13.58 -1.79 -4.80
N HIS A 89 13.12 -1.57 -6.04
CA HIS A 89 12.31 -2.51 -6.81
C HIS A 89 13.14 -3.37 -7.77
N LEU A 90 14.27 -2.88 -8.28
CA LEU A 90 15.01 -3.49 -9.38
C LEU A 90 15.46 -4.92 -9.06
N ALA A 91 16.21 -5.09 -7.97
CA ALA A 91 16.69 -6.40 -7.53
C ALA A 91 15.53 -7.36 -7.19
N ASN A 92 14.45 -6.84 -6.60
CA ASN A 92 13.28 -7.63 -6.24
C ASN A 92 12.54 -8.17 -7.46
N ASN A 93 12.37 -7.34 -8.48
CA ASN A 93 11.70 -7.73 -9.70
C ASN A 93 12.57 -8.67 -10.55
N MET A 94 13.89 -8.48 -10.60
CA MET A 94 14.80 -9.45 -11.22
C MET A 94 14.72 -10.82 -10.54
N LEU A 95 14.67 -10.85 -9.21
CA LEU A 95 14.51 -12.09 -8.44
C LEU A 95 13.16 -12.77 -8.75
N ASN A 96 12.06 -12.02 -8.71
CA ASN A 96 10.71 -12.57 -8.94
C ASN A 96 10.50 -13.05 -10.40
N LEU A 97 11.21 -12.45 -11.36
CA LEU A 97 11.27 -12.91 -12.75
C LEU A 97 12.20 -14.11 -12.96
N GLY A 98 13.12 -14.38 -12.03
CA GLY A 98 14.14 -15.42 -12.17
C GLY A 98 15.30 -15.06 -13.11
N ILE A 99 15.57 -13.76 -13.29
CA ILE A 99 16.55 -13.26 -14.28
C ILE A 99 17.79 -12.61 -13.66
N THR A 100 17.96 -12.61 -12.34
CA THR A 100 19.05 -11.89 -11.66
C THR A 100 20.44 -12.23 -12.21
N GLU A 101 20.77 -13.51 -12.33
CA GLU A 101 22.08 -13.95 -12.83
C GLU A 101 22.25 -13.63 -14.32
N ILE A 102 21.22 -13.88 -15.13
CA ILE A 102 21.24 -13.59 -16.58
C ILE A 102 21.38 -12.08 -16.84
N ALA A 103 20.73 -11.24 -16.02
CA ALA A 103 20.84 -9.79 -16.09
C ALA A 103 22.24 -9.30 -15.68
N ARG A 104 22.88 -9.96 -14.71
CA ARG A 104 24.27 -9.67 -14.32
C ARG A 104 25.23 -10.01 -15.46
N GLU A 105 25.12 -11.21 -16.04
CA GLU A 105 25.94 -11.63 -17.20
C GLU A 105 25.74 -10.70 -18.41
N ALA A 106 24.50 -10.29 -18.68
CA ALA A 106 24.18 -9.32 -19.72
C ALA A 106 24.87 -7.97 -19.46
N GLY A 107 24.85 -7.50 -18.20
CA GLY A 107 25.50 -6.27 -17.78
C GLY A 107 27.01 -6.32 -17.92
N GLU A 108 27.64 -7.43 -17.54
CA GLU A 108 29.09 -7.66 -17.69
C GLU A 108 29.51 -7.56 -19.17
N GLU A 109 28.78 -8.19 -20.09
CA GLU A 109 29.07 -8.10 -21.53
C GLU A 109 28.85 -6.69 -22.12
N LEU A 110 28.08 -5.85 -21.43
CA LEU A 110 27.87 -4.45 -21.77
C LEU A 110 28.83 -3.50 -21.03
N ASN A 111 29.77 -4.03 -20.25
CA ASN A 111 30.70 -3.29 -19.39
C ASN A 111 29.98 -2.40 -18.35
N LEU A 112 28.84 -2.86 -17.83
CA LEU A 112 28.08 -2.18 -16.79
C LEU A 112 28.50 -2.65 -15.40
N ASN A 113 28.54 -1.72 -14.45
CA ASN A 113 28.68 -2.06 -13.03
C ASN A 113 27.28 -2.37 -12.46
N PHE A 114 27.00 -3.65 -12.26
CA PHE A 114 25.68 -4.12 -11.81
C PHE A 114 25.34 -3.62 -10.39
N GLU A 115 26.29 -3.67 -9.48
CA GLU A 115 26.13 -3.21 -8.09
C GLU A 115 25.83 -1.71 -8.04
N GLN A 116 26.57 -0.90 -8.81
CA GLN A 116 26.34 0.54 -8.90
C GLN A 116 24.95 0.87 -9.47
N ILE A 117 24.47 0.10 -10.44
CA ILE A 117 23.11 0.26 -10.99
C ILE A 117 22.05 -0.01 -9.91
N LEU A 118 22.23 -1.05 -9.09
CA LEU A 118 21.32 -1.35 -7.98
C LEU A 118 21.36 -0.27 -6.89
N GLU A 119 22.55 0.24 -6.55
CA GLU A 119 22.73 1.29 -5.54
C GLU A 119 22.24 2.68 -5.98
N THR A 120 22.05 2.88 -7.29
CA THR A 120 21.50 4.14 -7.85
C THR A 120 19.98 4.26 -7.60
N GLU A 121 19.29 3.15 -7.33
CA GLU A 121 17.86 3.17 -7.09
C GLU A 121 17.51 3.81 -5.74
N GLU A 122 16.73 4.90 -5.79
CA GLU A 122 16.15 5.52 -4.60
C GLU A 122 15.00 4.69 -4.03
N GLU A 123 14.91 4.61 -2.70
CA GLU A 123 13.79 3.96 -2.02
C GLU A 123 12.53 4.84 -2.11
N PRO A 124 11.37 4.28 -2.49
CA PRO A 124 10.13 5.06 -2.50
C PRO A 124 9.73 5.56 -1.10
N GLY A 125 9.61 6.88 -0.94
CA GLY A 125 9.11 7.56 0.26
C GLY A 125 7.61 7.36 0.49
N LEU A 126 7.17 6.12 0.62
CA LEU A 126 5.76 5.74 0.68
C LEU A 126 5.35 5.12 2.03
N GLY A 127 6.29 4.96 2.96
CA GLY A 127 6.03 4.46 4.30
C GLY A 127 7.16 4.80 5.25
N ASN A 128 6.95 4.52 6.54
CA ASN A 128 7.94 4.82 7.58
C ASN A 128 8.32 3.54 8.35
N GLY A 129 7.34 2.90 8.97
CA GLY A 129 7.59 1.90 10.00
C GLY A 129 7.30 0.45 9.61
N GLY A 130 7.19 -0.38 10.64
CA GLY A 130 6.84 -1.80 10.52
C GLY A 130 5.45 -2.05 9.92
N LEU A 131 4.50 -1.12 10.08
CA LEU A 131 3.16 -1.22 9.51
C LEU A 131 3.20 -1.16 7.97
N GLY A 132 3.97 -0.23 7.40
CA GLY A 132 4.17 -0.09 5.96
C GLY A 132 5.05 -1.20 5.38
N ARG A 133 6.03 -1.69 6.14
CA ARG A 133 6.84 -2.85 5.74
C ARG A 133 6.03 -4.14 5.73
N LEU A 134 5.10 -4.30 6.67
CA LEU A 134 4.15 -5.42 6.66
C LEU A 134 3.25 -5.37 5.43
N ALA A 135 2.68 -4.20 5.12
CA ALA A 135 1.86 -4.00 3.92
C ALA A 135 2.62 -4.40 2.64
N ALA A 136 3.89 -3.98 2.52
CA ALA A 136 4.76 -4.37 1.40
C ALA A 136 5.03 -5.89 1.35
N CYS A 137 5.30 -6.53 2.49
CA CYS A 137 5.49 -7.99 2.58
C CYS A 137 4.22 -8.76 2.21
N TYR A 138 3.04 -8.25 2.56
CA TYR A 138 1.75 -8.82 2.17
C TYR A 138 1.53 -8.71 0.67
N MET A 139 1.80 -7.56 0.04
CA MET A 139 1.64 -7.43 -1.41
C MET A 139 2.52 -8.43 -2.19
N ASP A 140 3.78 -8.60 -1.78
CA ASP A 140 4.69 -9.59 -2.37
C ASP A 140 4.21 -11.04 -2.13
N SER A 141 3.70 -11.34 -0.94
CA SER A 141 3.21 -12.69 -0.59
C SER A 141 1.89 -13.02 -1.28
N LEU A 142 0.94 -12.09 -1.35
CA LEU A 142 -0.32 -12.25 -2.09
C LEU A 142 -0.04 -12.51 -3.57
N ALA A 143 0.92 -11.79 -4.16
CA ALA A 143 1.31 -12.00 -5.54
C ALA A 143 1.92 -13.40 -5.74
N THR A 144 2.81 -13.82 -4.85
CA THR A 144 3.48 -15.14 -4.88
C THR A 144 2.52 -16.31 -4.66
N LEU A 145 1.52 -16.12 -3.79
CA LEU A 145 0.45 -17.09 -3.53
C LEU A 145 -0.64 -17.08 -4.60
N GLN A 146 -0.53 -16.22 -5.61
CA GLN A 146 -1.49 -16.06 -6.70
C GLN A 146 -2.89 -15.68 -6.20
N ILE A 147 -2.94 -14.91 -5.11
CA ILE A 147 -4.18 -14.34 -4.56
C ILE A 147 -4.40 -12.98 -5.23
N PRO A 148 -5.53 -12.76 -5.94
CA PRO A 148 -5.83 -11.49 -6.55
C PRO A 148 -5.93 -10.39 -5.50
N ALA A 149 -5.08 -9.36 -5.61
CA ALA A 149 -5.06 -8.28 -4.64
C ALA A 149 -4.76 -6.91 -5.27
N ILE A 150 -5.32 -5.87 -4.64
CA ILE A 150 -5.00 -4.48 -4.89
C ILE A 150 -4.61 -3.84 -3.56
N GLY A 151 -3.39 -3.30 -3.49
CA GLY A 151 -2.99 -2.39 -2.42
C GLY A 151 -3.42 -0.97 -2.77
N TYR A 152 -4.02 -0.26 -1.82
CA TYR A 152 -4.41 1.14 -1.98
C TYR A 152 -3.75 2.03 -0.94
N GLY A 153 -3.21 3.16 -1.37
CA GLY A 153 -2.58 4.16 -0.51
C GLY A 153 -2.44 5.53 -1.17
N ILE A 154 -1.60 6.38 -0.59
CA ILE A 154 -1.31 7.73 -1.10
C ILE A 154 0.05 7.73 -1.81
N ARG A 155 0.15 8.48 -2.91
CA ARG A 155 1.43 8.73 -3.59
C ARG A 155 2.07 9.99 -2.99
N TYR A 156 2.77 9.82 -1.87
CA TYR A 156 3.47 10.95 -1.23
C TYR A 156 4.59 11.49 -2.13
N GLU A 157 4.65 12.81 -2.27
CA GLU A 157 5.68 13.49 -3.07
C GLU A 157 7.03 13.51 -2.36
N PHE A 158 6.98 13.72 -1.04
CA PHE A 158 8.09 13.67 -0.11
C PHE A 158 7.69 12.63 0.95
N GLY A 159 8.54 11.65 1.27
CA GLY A 159 8.21 10.61 2.23
C GLY A 159 8.01 11.14 3.65
N ILE A 160 8.79 10.63 4.60
CA ILE A 160 8.82 11.21 5.95
C ILE A 160 9.86 12.33 6.01
N PHE A 161 11.14 11.96 5.94
CA PHE A 161 12.31 12.84 5.79
C PHE A 161 13.57 11.98 5.59
N ASP A 162 14.61 12.57 5.02
CA ASP A 162 15.97 12.04 5.07
C ASP A 162 16.64 12.43 6.39
N GLN A 163 17.12 11.45 7.14
CA GLN A 163 17.86 11.68 8.37
C GLN A 163 19.33 12.00 8.05
N VAL A 164 19.79 13.18 8.46
CA VAL A 164 21.22 13.54 8.43
C VAL A 164 21.71 13.79 9.86
N ILE A 165 22.90 13.29 10.18
CA ILE A 165 23.54 13.54 11.47
C ILE A 165 24.54 14.68 11.32
N VAL A 166 24.31 15.78 12.04
CA VAL A 166 25.18 16.97 12.09
C VAL A 166 25.56 17.21 13.55
N ASP A 167 26.85 17.19 13.86
CA ASP A 167 27.39 17.38 15.22
C ASP A 167 26.74 16.46 16.29
N GLY A 168 26.38 15.23 15.90
CA GLY A 168 25.74 14.24 16.78
C GLY A 168 24.22 14.40 16.93
N TRP A 169 23.61 15.38 16.24
CA TRP A 169 22.17 15.64 16.27
C TRP A 169 21.50 15.26 14.95
N GLN A 170 20.26 14.80 15.06
CA GLN A 170 19.40 14.59 13.89
C GLN A 170 19.02 15.93 13.27
N VAL A 171 19.10 16.00 11.95
CA VAL A 171 18.57 17.07 11.12
C VAL A 171 17.73 16.43 10.01
N GLU A 172 16.46 16.80 9.94
CA GLU A 172 15.52 16.32 8.92
C GLU A 172 15.70 17.11 7.61
N LYS A 173 15.84 16.40 6.49
CA LYS A 173 15.79 16.97 5.15
C LYS A 173 14.62 16.39 4.36
N GLY A 174 14.11 17.14 3.40
CA GLY A 174 13.04 16.65 2.54
C GLY A 174 13.52 15.47 1.68
N ASP A 175 12.84 14.33 1.80
CA ASP A 175 13.04 13.17 0.93
C ASP A 175 12.54 13.52 -0.48
N THR A 176 13.43 13.46 -1.47
CA THR A 176 13.14 13.81 -2.87
C THR A 176 13.22 12.61 -3.82
N TRP A 177 12.79 11.42 -3.39
CA TRP A 177 12.84 10.17 -4.17
C TRP A 177 12.27 10.27 -5.59
N LEU A 178 11.30 11.17 -5.84
CA LEU A 178 10.71 11.39 -7.17
C LEU A 178 11.51 12.32 -8.09
N LYS A 179 12.58 12.96 -7.60
CA LYS A 179 13.34 14.00 -8.33
C LYS A 179 13.81 13.55 -9.71
N ASN A 180 14.30 12.31 -9.80
CA ASN A 180 14.81 11.72 -11.04
C ASN A 180 13.77 10.86 -11.77
N GLY A 181 12.51 10.94 -11.35
CA GLY A 181 11.42 10.10 -11.83
C GLY A 181 11.33 8.75 -11.12
N ASN A 182 10.22 8.06 -11.32
CA ASN A 182 9.99 6.70 -10.83
C ASN A 182 9.67 5.81 -12.04
N PRO A 183 10.55 4.89 -12.46
CA PRO A 183 10.31 4.06 -13.63
C PRO A 183 9.18 3.05 -13.41
N TRP A 184 8.83 2.70 -12.17
CA TRP A 184 7.91 1.61 -11.86
C TRP A 184 6.43 1.99 -11.92
N GLU A 185 6.11 3.26 -11.73
CA GLU A 185 4.72 3.73 -11.71
C GLU A 185 4.17 4.03 -13.12
N ILE A 186 2.86 3.85 -13.26
CA ILE A 186 2.10 4.21 -14.45
C ILE A 186 0.99 5.17 -14.06
N ARG A 187 1.12 6.43 -14.49
CA ARG A 187 0.07 7.44 -14.32
C ARG A 187 -1.19 7.06 -15.11
N ARG A 188 -2.35 7.09 -14.46
CA ARG A 188 -3.67 6.82 -15.06
C ARG A 188 -4.56 8.07 -15.00
N PRO A 189 -4.34 9.08 -15.85
CA PRO A 189 -5.04 10.36 -15.74
C PRO A 189 -6.57 10.25 -15.93
N LYS A 190 -7.03 9.24 -16.66
CA LYS A 190 -8.47 8.97 -16.85
C LYS A 190 -9.13 8.27 -15.66
N LEU A 191 -8.34 7.70 -14.75
CA LEU A 191 -8.80 7.14 -13.49
C LEU A 191 -8.64 8.21 -12.41
N SER A 192 -9.60 9.13 -12.40
CA SER A 192 -9.67 10.27 -11.51
C SER A 192 -10.99 10.27 -10.77
N PHE A 193 -10.95 10.46 -9.45
CA PHE A 193 -12.14 10.48 -8.60
C PHE A 193 -12.20 11.77 -7.80
N SER A 194 -13.37 12.40 -7.75
CA SER A 194 -13.58 13.61 -6.96
C SER A 194 -13.88 13.25 -5.51
N VAL A 195 -13.24 13.98 -4.59
CA VAL A 195 -13.38 13.84 -3.15
C VAL A 195 -13.77 15.20 -2.58
N GLY A 196 -14.89 15.24 -1.85
CA GLY A 196 -15.39 16.45 -1.20
C GLY A 196 -14.77 16.66 0.18
N PHE A 197 -14.72 17.90 0.63
CA PHE A 197 -14.43 18.30 2.01
C PHE A 197 -15.28 19.50 2.38
N GLY A 198 -15.62 19.65 3.66
CA GLY A 198 -16.39 20.79 4.14
C GLY A 198 -17.87 20.71 3.78
N GLY A 199 -18.51 21.87 3.75
CA GLY A 199 -19.85 22.04 3.21
C GLY A 199 -20.97 21.58 4.13
N ARG A 200 -22.08 21.13 3.53
CA ARG A 200 -23.32 20.83 4.26
C ARG A 200 -24.13 19.71 3.63
N THR A 201 -24.99 19.10 4.43
CA THR A 201 -25.99 18.13 3.98
C THR A 201 -27.32 18.82 3.66
N GLU A 202 -28.02 18.31 2.66
CA GLU A 202 -29.35 18.78 2.26
C GLU A 202 -30.27 17.59 2.04
N GLN A 203 -31.45 17.63 2.64
CA GLN A 203 -32.50 16.65 2.37
C GLN A 203 -33.32 17.04 1.13
N TYR A 204 -33.73 16.04 0.36
CA TYR A 204 -34.61 16.22 -0.80
C TYR A 204 -35.46 14.97 -1.02
N ILE A 205 -36.55 15.13 -1.77
CA ILE A 205 -37.37 14.00 -2.22
C ILE A 205 -36.93 13.64 -3.65
N ASP A 206 -36.59 12.38 -3.88
CA ASP A 206 -36.22 11.89 -5.22
C ASP A 206 -37.44 11.66 -6.11
N GLN A 207 -37.20 11.25 -7.37
CA GLN A 207 -38.28 10.99 -8.34
C GLN A 207 -39.18 9.81 -7.94
N GLN A 208 -38.72 8.96 -7.01
CA GLN A 208 -39.44 7.81 -6.48
C GLN A 208 -40.12 8.11 -5.13
N HIS A 209 -40.22 9.39 -4.75
CA HIS A 209 -40.82 9.87 -3.49
C HIS A 209 -40.09 9.40 -2.21
N ASN A 210 -38.82 9.01 -2.31
CA ASN A 210 -38.03 8.68 -1.12
C ASN A 210 -37.32 9.93 -0.58
N LEU A 211 -37.23 10.02 0.75
CA LEU A 211 -36.38 11.01 1.40
C LEU A 211 -34.91 10.62 1.20
N ARG A 212 -34.15 11.50 0.57
CA ARG A 212 -32.72 11.35 0.30
C ARG A 212 -31.94 12.48 0.95
N THR A 213 -30.67 12.22 1.23
CA THR A 213 -29.71 13.23 1.68
C THR A 213 -28.62 13.33 0.65
N ARG A 214 -28.22 14.55 0.30
CA ARG A 214 -27.02 14.81 -0.51
C ARG A 214 -26.04 15.68 0.26
N TRP A 215 -24.76 15.43 0.06
CA TRP A 215 -23.69 16.27 0.56
C TRP A 215 -23.26 17.26 -0.52
N ARG A 216 -23.23 18.55 -0.18
CA ARG A 216 -22.62 19.60 -0.98
C ARG A 216 -21.30 20.01 -0.33
N PRO A 217 -20.14 19.57 -0.84
CA PRO A 217 -18.85 19.95 -0.28
C PRO A 217 -18.49 21.41 -0.62
N ASP A 218 -17.66 22.03 0.22
CA ASP A 218 -17.11 23.37 -0.03
C ASP A 218 -15.83 23.29 -0.88
N LEU A 219 -15.05 22.22 -0.71
CA LEU A 219 -13.84 21.92 -1.46
C LEU A 219 -13.99 20.59 -2.17
N VAL A 220 -13.54 20.53 -3.43
CA VAL A 220 -13.43 19.28 -4.18
C VAL A 220 -11.98 19.10 -4.64
N VAL A 221 -11.43 17.91 -4.39
CA VAL A 221 -10.08 17.50 -4.81
C VAL A 221 -10.20 16.28 -5.70
N ASN A 222 -9.39 16.19 -6.75
CA ASN A 222 -9.32 15.00 -7.60
C ASN A 222 -8.18 14.09 -7.16
N GLY A 223 -8.46 12.80 -6.99
CA GLY A 223 -7.44 11.78 -6.80
C GLY A 223 -7.14 11.06 -8.09
N ILE A 224 -5.90 11.16 -8.56
CA ILE A 224 -5.42 10.51 -9.79
C ILE A 224 -4.62 9.25 -9.43
N ALA A 225 -4.95 8.14 -10.09
CA ALA A 225 -4.27 6.87 -9.86
C ALA A 225 -2.87 6.81 -10.49
N TYR A 226 -1.95 6.25 -9.73
CA TYR A 226 -0.63 5.78 -10.16
C TYR A 226 -0.52 4.29 -9.82
N ASP A 227 -0.28 3.48 -10.84
CA ASP A 227 -0.27 2.03 -10.74
C ASP A 227 1.17 1.50 -10.73
N THR A 228 1.49 0.64 -9.76
CA THR A 228 2.75 -0.11 -9.70
C THR A 228 2.43 -1.61 -9.62
N PRO A 229 2.73 -2.41 -10.67
CA PRO A 229 2.59 -3.86 -10.59
C PRO A 229 3.52 -4.48 -9.56
N ILE A 230 3.01 -5.45 -8.80
CA ILE A 230 3.76 -6.21 -7.79
C ILE A 230 3.83 -7.68 -8.23
N LEU A 231 5.02 -8.14 -8.60
CA LEU A 231 5.23 -9.51 -9.07
C LEU A 231 5.24 -10.53 -7.94
N GLY A 232 4.71 -11.72 -8.20
CA GLY A 232 4.95 -12.91 -7.38
C GLY A 232 6.25 -13.61 -7.75
N TYR A 233 6.89 -14.25 -6.77
CA TYR A 233 8.12 -15.01 -6.98
C TYR A 233 7.86 -16.36 -7.67
N GLY A 234 8.49 -16.58 -8.83
CA GLY A 234 8.41 -17.86 -9.55
C GLY A 234 7.02 -18.21 -10.06
N VAL A 235 6.17 -17.21 -10.26
CA VAL A 235 4.80 -17.33 -10.82
C VAL A 235 4.53 -16.20 -11.80
N ASP A 236 3.56 -16.39 -12.69
CA ASP A 236 3.16 -15.36 -13.65
C ASP A 236 2.24 -14.29 -13.05
N ASN A 237 1.67 -14.56 -11.87
CA ASN A 237 0.75 -13.65 -11.20
C ASN A 237 1.43 -12.33 -10.80
N ALA A 238 0.78 -11.23 -11.12
CA ALA A 238 1.14 -9.89 -10.70
C ALA A 238 -0.09 -9.18 -10.12
N ASN A 239 0.06 -8.65 -8.91
CA ASN A 239 -0.94 -7.82 -8.25
C ASN A 239 -0.69 -6.35 -8.52
N LEU A 240 -1.56 -5.48 -8.01
CA LEU A 240 -1.49 -4.04 -8.22
C LEU A 240 -1.31 -3.29 -6.91
N LEU A 241 -0.36 -2.37 -6.86
CA LEU A 241 -0.38 -1.27 -5.91
C LEU A 241 -0.90 -0.03 -6.64
N ARG A 242 -2.00 0.56 -6.15
CA ARG A 242 -2.57 1.80 -6.67
C ARG A 242 -2.44 2.90 -5.63
N LEU A 243 -1.75 3.97 -6.00
CA LEU A 243 -1.51 5.11 -5.14
C LEU A 243 -2.21 6.35 -5.70
N TRP A 244 -2.81 7.14 -4.82
CA TRP A 244 -3.57 8.34 -5.19
C TRP A 244 -2.72 9.60 -5.02
N LYS A 245 -2.60 10.39 -6.08
CA LYS A 245 -2.06 11.76 -6.03
C LYS A 245 -3.22 12.75 -5.99
N SER A 246 -3.19 13.71 -5.07
CA SER A 246 -4.19 14.77 -5.01
C SER A 246 -3.84 15.89 -5.99
N GLU A 247 -4.82 16.30 -6.79
CA GLU A 247 -4.72 17.42 -7.73
C GLU A 247 -6.00 18.27 -7.64
N ALA A 248 -5.89 19.58 -7.88
CA ALA A 248 -7.08 20.42 -7.98
C ALA A 248 -7.90 20.10 -9.25
N PRO A 249 -9.25 20.18 -9.20
CA PRO A 249 -10.09 19.95 -10.37
C PRO A 249 -9.80 20.88 -11.53
N GLU A 250 -9.53 22.15 -11.21
CA GLU A 250 -9.03 23.14 -12.15
C GLU A 250 -7.65 23.61 -11.68
N SER A 251 -6.67 23.51 -12.58
CA SER A 251 -5.27 23.84 -12.25
C SER A 251 -5.00 25.34 -12.10
N PHE A 252 -5.93 26.21 -12.52
CA PHE A 252 -5.74 27.65 -12.57
C PHE A 252 -7.07 28.42 -12.76
N ASP A 253 -7.38 29.35 -11.85
CA ASP A 253 -8.50 30.28 -12.03
C ASP A 253 -8.03 31.51 -12.82
N PHE A 254 -8.37 31.53 -14.12
CA PHE A 254 -8.05 32.65 -15.01
C PHE A 254 -8.76 33.95 -14.62
N GLN A 255 -9.94 33.88 -14.00
CA GLN A 255 -10.70 35.07 -13.62
C GLN A 255 -10.03 35.76 -12.43
N ALA A 256 -9.65 35.01 -11.38
CA ALA A 256 -8.87 35.52 -10.26
C ALA A 256 -7.52 36.11 -10.71
N PHE A 257 -6.82 35.42 -11.63
CA PHE A 257 -5.55 35.90 -12.17
C PHE A 257 -5.71 37.22 -12.94
N ASN A 258 -6.74 37.34 -13.78
CA ASN A 258 -6.97 38.52 -14.61
C ASN A 258 -7.35 39.76 -13.79
N VAL A 259 -7.87 39.60 -12.57
CA VAL A 259 -8.16 40.71 -11.65
C VAL A 259 -6.99 41.02 -10.69
N GLY A 260 -5.84 40.36 -10.86
CA GLY A 260 -4.62 40.58 -10.08
C GLY A 260 -4.52 39.80 -8.78
N ASP A 261 -5.46 38.89 -8.49
CA ASP A 261 -5.40 38.00 -7.33
C ASP A 261 -4.62 36.72 -7.67
N TYR A 262 -3.30 36.87 -7.80
CA TYR A 262 -2.41 35.77 -8.14
C TYR A 262 -2.38 34.66 -7.08
N TYR A 263 -2.53 35.03 -5.80
CA TYR A 263 -2.54 34.06 -4.69
C TYR A 263 -3.85 33.29 -4.64
N GLY A 264 -5.00 33.96 -4.78
CA GLY A 264 -6.31 33.31 -4.87
C GLY A 264 -6.40 32.38 -6.08
N ALA A 265 -5.79 32.76 -7.22
CA ALA A 265 -5.76 31.95 -8.44
C ALA A 265 -5.09 30.58 -8.29
N VAL A 266 -4.26 30.39 -7.24
CA VAL A 266 -3.53 29.15 -6.96
C VAL A 266 -3.81 28.54 -5.58
N HIS A 267 -4.58 29.21 -4.71
CA HIS A 267 -4.82 28.76 -3.34
C HIS A 267 -5.50 27.38 -3.28
N ALA A 268 -6.59 27.21 -4.04
CA ALA A 268 -7.30 25.93 -4.13
C ALA A 268 -6.40 24.78 -4.63
N LYS A 269 -5.46 25.11 -5.52
CA LYS A 269 -4.44 24.16 -5.98
C LYS A 269 -3.48 23.77 -4.87
N MET A 270 -2.98 24.73 -4.10
CA MET A 270 -2.07 24.45 -2.98
C MET A 270 -2.74 23.57 -1.92
N GLU A 271 -3.98 23.87 -1.53
CA GLU A 271 -4.71 23.08 -0.54
C GLU A 271 -4.97 21.64 -1.03
N ALA A 272 -5.39 21.49 -2.29
CA ALA A 272 -5.61 20.18 -2.91
C ALA A 272 -4.32 19.35 -2.99
N GLU A 273 -3.22 19.92 -3.47
CA GLU A 273 -1.96 19.20 -3.67
C GLU A 273 -1.27 18.84 -2.34
N THR A 274 -1.54 19.58 -1.25
CA THR A 274 -0.92 19.33 0.07
C THR A 274 -1.28 17.96 0.64
N ILE A 275 -2.46 17.42 0.32
CA ILE A 275 -2.94 16.13 0.83
C ILE A 275 -1.94 15.00 0.51
N SER A 276 -1.41 14.92 -0.72
CA SER A 276 -0.44 13.88 -1.08
C SER A 276 1.03 14.37 -1.03
N LYS A 277 1.37 15.41 -0.26
CA LYS A 277 2.76 15.89 -0.17
C LYS A 277 3.63 15.05 0.75
N VAL A 278 3.28 14.94 2.04
CA VAL A 278 4.15 14.37 3.09
C VAL A 278 3.42 13.26 3.84
N LEU A 279 4.14 12.19 4.21
CA LEU A 279 3.64 11.12 5.08
C LEU A 279 3.65 11.59 6.55
N TYR A 280 2.52 11.38 7.26
CA TYR A 280 2.34 11.76 8.67
C TYR A 280 2.73 13.21 8.99
N PRO A 281 1.97 14.21 8.50
CA PRO A 281 2.20 15.59 8.91
C PRO A 281 2.05 15.74 10.42
N ASN A 282 2.83 16.65 11.03
CA ASN A 282 2.73 16.96 12.46
C ASN A 282 1.28 17.37 12.79
N ASP A 283 0.64 16.62 13.68
CA ASP A 283 -0.76 16.74 14.07
C ASP A 283 -0.96 17.30 15.49
N GLU A 284 0.08 17.86 16.12
CA GLU A 284 -0.10 18.66 17.33
C GLU A 284 -0.98 19.90 17.08
N PRO A 285 -0.74 20.69 16.00
CA PRO A 285 -1.60 21.81 15.66
C PRO A 285 -2.91 21.34 15.02
N GLU A 286 -3.99 22.12 15.18
CA GLU A 286 -5.30 21.80 14.60
C GLU A 286 -5.26 21.65 13.07
N ALA A 287 -4.47 22.47 12.38
CA ALA A 287 -4.28 22.35 10.93
C ALA A 287 -3.64 21.01 10.52
N GLY A 288 -2.77 20.46 11.37
CA GLY A 288 -2.15 19.15 11.16
C GLY A 288 -3.14 18.00 11.32
N LYS A 289 -3.99 18.08 12.36
CA LYS A 289 -5.12 17.14 12.56
C LYS A 289 -6.06 17.13 11.37
N GLU A 290 -6.44 18.31 10.89
CA GLU A 290 -7.28 18.44 9.70
C GLU A 290 -6.64 17.81 8.46
N LEU A 291 -5.35 18.09 8.22
CA LEU A 291 -4.64 17.52 7.07
C LEU A 291 -4.56 15.98 7.16
N ARG A 292 -4.26 15.42 8.33
CA ARG A 292 -4.23 13.97 8.56
C ARG A 292 -5.60 13.32 8.31
N LEU A 293 -6.68 13.93 8.78
CA LEU A 293 -8.05 13.45 8.48
C LEU A 293 -8.40 13.58 7.00
N LYS A 294 -7.98 14.68 6.34
CA LYS A 294 -8.11 14.86 4.88
C LYS A 294 -7.39 13.75 4.11
N GLN A 295 -6.16 13.42 4.49
CA GLN A 295 -5.38 12.32 3.88
C GLN A 295 -6.11 10.99 3.99
N GLN A 296 -6.54 10.61 5.20
CA GLN A 296 -7.26 9.36 5.44
C GLN A 296 -8.53 9.26 4.60
N PHE A 297 -9.37 10.30 4.63
CA PHE A 297 -10.59 10.31 3.85
C PHE A 297 -10.33 10.28 2.34
N PHE A 298 -9.34 11.03 1.88
CA PHE A 298 -8.99 11.15 0.47
C PHE A 298 -8.70 9.80 -0.16
N PHE A 299 -7.73 9.05 0.37
CA PHE A 299 -7.36 7.78 -0.26
C PHE A 299 -8.46 6.73 -0.09
N VAL A 300 -9.19 6.74 1.03
CA VAL A 300 -10.34 5.86 1.26
C VAL A 300 -11.42 6.09 0.20
N SER A 301 -11.83 7.34 -0.01
CA SER A 301 -12.90 7.67 -0.96
C SER A 301 -12.48 7.33 -2.40
N CYS A 302 -11.26 7.68 -2.82
CA CYS A 302 -10.77 7.31 -4.15
C CYS A 302 -10.75 5.79 -4.35
N SER A 303 -10.30 5.04 -3.36
CA SER A 303 -10.19 3.58 -3.44
C SER A 303 -11.57 2.92 -3.53
N LEU A 304 -12.52 3.34 -2.70
CA LEU A 304 -13.89 2.82 -2.74
C LEU A 304 -14.59 3.16 -4.07
N GLN A 305 -14.45 4.39 -4.56
CA GLN A 305 -14.99 4.78 -5.86
C GLN A 305 -14.40 3.94 -7.01
N ASP A 306 -13.11 3.61 -6.96
CA ASP A 306 -12.50 2.71 -7.94
C ASP A 306 -13.06 1.28 -7.86
N MET A 307 -13.24 0.75 -6.65
CA MET A 307 -13.84 -0.58 -6.45
C MET A 307 -15.29 -0.63 -6.96
N LEU A 308 -16.09 0.40 -6.69
CA LEU A 308 -17.46 0.51 -7.20
C LEU A 308 -17.47 0.58 -8.73
N ARG A 309 -16.58 1.37 -9.34
CA ARG A 309 -16.40 1.43 -10.80
C ARG A 309 -16.07 0.05 -11.37
N LEU A 310 -15.13 -0.68 -10.75
CA LEU A 310 -14.77 -2.02 -11.18
C LEU A 310 -15.96 -2.98 -11.10
N GLN A 311 -16.69 -2.99 -9.99
CA GLN A 311 -17.88 -3.82 -9.79
C GLN A 311 -18.96 -3.51 -10.84
N LEU A 312 -19.30 -2.23 -11.02
CA LEU A 312 -20.32 -1.80 -11.99
C LEU A 312 -19.91 -2.16 -13.42
N SER A 313 -18.63 -2.00 -13.77
CA SER A 313 -18.14 -2.36 -15.10
C SER A 313 -18.20 -3.86 -15.39
N ASN A 314 -18.19 -4.71 -14.35
CA ASN A 314 -18.15 -6.15 -14.49
C ASN A 314 -19.53 -6.82 -14.32
N ALA A 315 -20.30 -6.40 -13.31
CA ALA A 315 -21.56 -7.02 -12.92
C ALA A 315 -22.80 -6.14 -13.16
N GLY A 316 -22.62 -4.84 -13.40
CA GLY A 316 -23.72 -3.88 -13.63
C GLY A 316 -24.53 -3.49 -12.38
N ASN A 317 -24.24 -4.06 -11.21
CA ASN A 317 -24.90 -3.73 -9.94
C ASN A 317 -23.93 -3.90 -8.75
N LEU A 318 -24.35 -3.47 -7.57
CA LEU A 318 -23.55 -3.45 -6.34
C LEU A 318 -24.00 -4.46 -5.28
N ASP A 319 -25.06 -5.22 -5.53
CA ASP A 319 -25.71 -6.08 -4.52
C ASP A 319 -24.76 -7.15 -3.96
N ARG A 320 -23.82 -7.61 -4.80
CA ARG A 320 -22.80 -8.62 -4.48
C ARG A 320 -21.39 -8.05 -4.30
N PHE A 321 -21.28 -6.77 -3.95
CA PHE A 321 -19.98 -6.11 -3.79
C PHE A 321 -19.06 -6.84 -2.80
N HIS A 322 -19.59 -7.31 -1.68
CA HIS A 322 -18.86 -8.03 -0.63
C HIS A 322 -18.42 -9.46 -1.03
N GLU A 323 -19.08 -10.06 -2.04
CA GLU A 323 -18.66 -11.34 -2.62
C GLU A 323 -17.46 -11.15 -3.55
N LYS A 324 -17.37 -9.99 -4.23
CA LYS A 324 -16.25 -9.64 -5.12
C LYS A 324 -15.04 -9.09 -4.36
N PHE A 325 -15.26 -8.22 -3.39
CA PHE A 325 -14.18 -7.51 -2.71
C PHE A 325 -14.15 -7.83 -1.21
N ALA A 326 -12.95 -8.05 -0.69
CA ALA A 326 -12.69 -8.10 0.75
C ALA A 326 -11.71 -6.97 1.10
N ILE A 327 -12.17 -5.98 1.85
CA ILE A 327 -11.36 -4.84 2.29
C ILE A 327 -10.68 -5.20 3.61
N GLN A 328 -9.35 -5.07 3.64
CA GLN A 328 -8.56 -5.12 4.85
C GLN A 328 -8.18 -3.69 5.27
N LEU A 329 -8.57 -3.32 6.48
CA LEU A 329 -8.24 -2.06 7.14
C LEU A 329 -6.94 -2.27 7.92
N ASN A 330 -5.84 -1.73 7.41
CA ASN A 330 -4.53 -1.80 8.08
C ASN A 330 -4.43 -0.70 9.15
N ASP A 331 -4.72 -1.09 10.39
CA ASP A 331 -4.96 -0.17 11.51
C ASP A 331 -6.20 0.73 11.28
N THR A 332 -6.33 1.79 12.08
CA THR A 332 -7.50 2.68 12.12
C THR A 332 -7.49 3.77 11.04
N HIS A 333 -6.35 4.03 10.39
CA HIS A 333 -6.24 5.06 9.34
C HIS A 333 -7.30 4.94 8.22
N PRO A 334 -7.61 3.74 7.69
CA PRO A 334 -8.68 3.57 6.71
C PRO A 334 -10.08 3.34 7.32
N ALA A 335 -10.30 3.49 8.63
CA ALA A 335 -11.58 3.17 9.28
C ALA A 335 -12.79 3.96 8.73
N LEU A 336 -12.53 5.14 8.14
CA LEU A 336 -13.54 5.90 7.40
C LEU A 336 -14.14 5.13 6.22
N ALA A 337 -13.52 4.05 5.74
CA ALA A 337 -14.07 3.22 4.68
C ALA A 337 -15.46 2.67 5.04
N VAL A 338 -15.73 2.43 6.33
CA VAL A 338 -17.05 2.02 6.82
C VAL A 338 -18.11 3.07 6.50
N ALA A 339 -17.88 4.32 6.92
CA ALA A 339 -18.85 5.40 6.72
C ALA A 339 -18.92 5.86 5.25
N GLU A 340 -17.79 5.86 4.53
CA GLU A 340 -17.75 6.26 3.13
C GLU A 340 -18.41 5.24 2.20
N LEU A 341 -18.23 3.93 2.45
CA LEU A 341 -18.92 2.91 1.66
C LEU A 341 -20.43 3.01 1.85
N MET A 342 -20.89 3.20 3.09
CA MET A 342 -22.30 3.49 3.38
C MET A 342 -22.80 4.71 2.60
N ARG A 343 -22.07 5.83 2.64
CA ARG A 343 -22.43 7.06 1.92
C ARG A 343 -22.54 6.83 0.42
N LEU A 344 -21.54 6.18 -0.18
CA LEU A 344 -21.51 5.93 -1.62
C LEU A 344 -22.68 5.03 -2.05
N LEU A 345 -22.95 3.94 -1.31
CA LEU A 345 -24.04 3.02 -1.61
C LEU A 345 -25.41 3.71 -1.48
N MET A 346 -25.63 4.48 -0.41
CA MET A 346 -26.93 5.12 -0.15
C MET A 346 -27.16 6.38 -0.98
N ASP A 347 -26.24 7.34 -0.88
CA ASP A 347 -26.46 8.69 -1.39
C ASP A 347 -26.23 8.74 -2.91
N LEU A 348 -25.25 7.97 -3.44
CA LEU A 348 -24.93 8.01 -4.87
C LEU A 348 -25.57 6.87 -5.66
N HIS A 349 -25.74 5.70 -5.04
CA HIS A 349 -26.33 4.52 -5.70
C HIS A 349 -27.74 4.18 -5.24
N GLY A 350 -28.33 4.98 -4.34
CA GLY A 350 -29.75 4.91 -3.98
C GLY A 350 -30.13 3.70 -3.12
N MET A 351 -29.16 2.95 -2.59
CA MET A 351 -29.39 1.77 -1.75
C MET A 351 -30.06 2.13 -0.43
N GLY A 352 -30.89 1.23 0.10
CA GLY A 352 -31.43 1.34 1.46
C GLY A 352 -30.35 1.13 2.53
N TRP A 353 -30.60 1.62 3.75
CA TRP A 353 -29.65 1.55 4.86
C TRP A 353 -29.23 0.11 5.17
N GLU A 354 -30.20 -0.80 5.29
CA GLU A 354 -30.00 -2.18 5.71
C GLU A 354 -29.12 -2.95 4.73
N SER A 355 -29.41 -2.84 3.43
CA SER A 355 -28.61 -3.47 2.38
C SER A 355 -27.20 -2.87 2.29
N ALA A 356 -27.08 -1.54 2.42
CA ALA A 356 -25.78 -0.88 2.41
C ALA A 356 -24.93 -1.31 3.62
N TRP A 357 -25.56 -1.46 4.79
CA TRP A 357 -24.89 -1.86 6.02
C TRP A 357 -24.46 -3.33 6.00
N GLU A 358 -25.30 -4.22 5.47
CA GLU A 358 -24.95 -5.63 5.25
C GLU A 358 -23.73 -5.76 4.34
N ILE A 359 -23.75 -5.09 3.18
CA ILE A 359 -22.61 -5.07 2.26
C ILE A 359 -21.37 -4.51 2.93
N THR A 360 -21.48 -3.38 3.64
CA THR A 360 -20.35 -2.71 4.28
C THR A 360 -19.69 -3.63 5.31
N ARG A 361 -20.48 -4.22 6.21
CA ARG A 361 -19.96 -5.15 7.23
C ARG A 361 -19.30 -6.37 6.62
N ASN A 362 -19.92 -6.98 5.62
CA ASN A 362 -19.38 -8.17 4.96
C ASN A 362 -18.16 -7.90 4.08
N THR A 363 -17.91 -6.62 3.73
CA THR A 363 -16.74 -6.21 2.95
C THR A 363 -15.53 -5.94 3.85
N CYS A 364 -15.72 -5.29 5.01
CA CYS A 364 -14.61 -4.77 5.82
C CYS A 364 -14.07 -5.76 6.87
N HIS A 365 -12.75 -5.79 7.05
CA HIS A 365 -12.02 -6.60 8.01
C HIS A 365 -10.92 -5.73 8.64
N PHE A 366 -10.78 -5.76 9.97
CA PHE A 366 -9.94 -4.82 10.71
C PHE A 366 -8.74 -5.50 11.38
N THR A 367 -7.53 -5.03 11.09
CA THR A 367 -6.33 -5.42 11.84
C THR A 367 -5.94 -4.32 12.82
N ASN A 368 -5.82 -4.67 14.10
CA ASN A 368 -5.33 -3.76 15.14
C ASN A 368 -3.84 -4.04 15.43
N HIS A 369 -3.05 -2.96 15.50
CA HIS A 369 -1.60 -2.99 15.73
C HIS A 369 -1.17 -2.43 17.09
N THR A 370 -2.11 -1.89 17.89
CA THR A 370 -1.78 -1.20 19.14
C THR A 370 -2.62 -1.67 20.31
N LEU A 371 -1.95 -1.86 21.45
CA LEU A 371 -2.57 -2.15 22.75
C LEU A 371 -2.63 -0.93 23.67
N LEU A 372 -2.04 0.21 23.26
CA LEU A 372 -2.05 1.44 24.05
C LEU A 372 -3.36 2.19 23.78
N PRO A 373 -4.28 2.31 24.77
CA PRO A 373 -5.55 3.00 24.56
C PRO A 373 -5.39 4.44 24.07
N GLU A 374 -4.35 5.14 24.53
CA GLU A 374 -4.01 6.50 24.14
C GLU A 374 -3.54 6.63 22.68
N ALA A 375 -3.05 5.54 22.09
CA ALA A 375 -2.64 5.49 20.68
C ALA A 375 -3.80 5.13 19.73
N LEU A 376 -4.97 4.77 20.27
CA LEU A 376 -6.15 4.54 19.43
C LEU A 376 -6.66 5.87 18.89
N GLU A 377 -6.78 5.94 17.58
CA GLU A 377 -7.14 7.18 16.91
C GLU A 377 -8.55 7.64 17.29
N THR A 378 -8.63 8.91 17.71
CA THR A 378 -9.89 9.59 17.99
C THR A 378 -9.87 10.99 17.40
N TRP A 379 -11.02 11.48 16.97
CA TRP A 379 -11.13 12.78 16.31
C TRP A 379 -12.20 13.65 16.96
N PRO A 380 -11.92 14.93 17.25
CA PRO A 380 -12.93 15.85 17.77
C PRO A 380 -14.16 15.92 16.87
N ILE A 381 -15.36 15.88 17.48
CA ILE A 381 -16.61 16.04 16.73
C ILE A 381 -16.66 17.37 15.96
N PRO A 382 -16.24 18.53 16.50
CA PRO A 382 -16.25 19.78 15.73
C PRO A 382 -15.42 19.73 14.45
N LEU A 383 -14.29 19.02 14.46
CA LEU A 383 -13.47 18.80 13.26
C LEU A 383 -14.21 17.92 12.24
N PHE A 384 -14.83 16.82 12.70
CA PHE A 384 -15.63 15.93 11.85
C PHE A 384 -16.84 16.64 11.25
N GLU A 385 -17.58 17.41 12.05
CA GLU A 385 -18.76 18.15 11.62
C GLU A 385 -18.40 19.17 10.55
N ARG A 386 -17.29 19.89 10.72
CA ARG A 386 -16.81 20.85 9.75
C ARG A 386 -16.30 20.19 8.49
N LEU A 387 -15.53 19.10 8.58
CA LEU A 387 -14.82 18.52 7.43
C LEU A 387 -15.64 17.46 6.67
N LEU A 388 -16.36 16.60 7.39
CA LEU A 388 -17.06 15.41 6.89
C LEU A 388 -18.48 15.30 7.50
N PRO A 389 -19.35 16.32 7.31
CA PRO A 389 -20.65 16.39 7.98
C PRO A 389 -21.54 15.17 7.71
N ARG A 390 -21.57 14.70 6.45
CA ARG A 390 -22.38 13.55 6.07
C ARG A 390 -21.89 12.24 6.70
N HIS A 391 -20.58 12.08 6.85
CA HIS A 391 -20.00 10.90 7.50
C HIS A 391 -20.31 10.90 8.99
N LEU A 392 -20.30 12.07 9.63
CA LEU A 392 -20.69 12.19 11.03
C LEU A 392 -22.16 11.78 11.26
N GLU A 393 -23.09 12.18 10.38
CA GLU A 393 -24.49 11.72 10.42
C GLU A 393 -24.59 10.18 10.32
N ILE A 394 -23.86 9.58 9.38
CA ILE A 394 -23.82 8.12 9.19
C ILE A 394 -23.23 7.44 10.42
N ILE A 395 -22.15 7.97 10.99
CA ILE A 395 -21.51 7.43 12.20
C ILE A 395 -22.46 7.50 13.40
N TYR A 396 -23.22 8.59 13.56
CA TYR A 396 -24.23 8.68 14.61
C TYR A 396 -25.34 7.65 14.43
N GLU A 397 -25.81 7.42 13.21
CA GLU A 397 -26.85 6.41 12.96
C GLU A 397 -26.33 4.98 13.17
N ILE A 398 -25.09 4.68 12.73
CA ILE A 398 -24.41 3.42 13.08
C ILE A 398 -24.34 3.26 14.60
N ASN A 399 -23.90 4.30 15.31
CA ASN A 399 -23.78 4.28 16.77
C ASN A 399 -25.15 4.03 17.43
N ARG A 400 -26.20 4.71 16.99
CA ARG A 400 -27.55 4.57 17.54
C ARG A 400 -28.04 3.13 17.41
N GLN A 401 -28.02 2.56 16.20
CA GLN A 401 -28.48 1.18 15.96
C GLN A 401 -27.61 0.15 16.69
N PHE A 402 -26.30 0.39 16.77
CA PHE A 402 -25.39 -0.48 17.51
C PHE A 402 -25.69 -0.46 19.01
N LEU A 403 -25.84 0.73 19.61
CA LEU A 403 -26.13 0.84 21.05
C LEU A 403 -27.50 0.27 21.42
N ASP A 404 -28.48 0.33 20.52
CA ASP A 404 -29.77 -0.35 20.72
C ASP A 404 -29.59 -1.88 20.81
N GLN A 405 -28.73 -2.47 19.98
CA GLN A 405 -28.37 -3.89 20.07
C GLN A 405 -27.64 -4.21 21.38
N VAL A 406 -26.71 -3.34 21.81
CA VAL A 406 -25.96 -3.51 23.06
C VAL A 406 -26.91 -3.47 24.27
N ARG A 407 -27.86 -2.54 24.31
CA ARG A 407 -28.87 -2.43 25.39
C ARG A 407 -29.74 -3.68 25.50
N VAL A 408 -30.15 -4.25 24.36
CA VAL A 408 -30.93 -5.50 24.33
C VAL A 408 -30.10 -6.68 24.82
N ARG A 409 -28.81 -6.74 24.45
CA ARG A 409 -27.90 -7.84 24.81
C ARG A 409 -27.49 -7.80 26.29
N PHE A 410 -27.27 -6.61 26.83
CA PHE A 410 -26.75 -6.38 28.18
C PHE A 410 -27.70 -5.46 28.97
N LEU A 411 -28.88 -5.99 29.31
CA LEU A 411 -29.93 -5.25 30.01
C LEU A 411 -29.43 -4.68 31.35
N GLY A 412 -29.56 -3.37 31.53
CA GLY A 412 -29.20 -2.66 32.75
C GLY A 412 -27.71 -2.32 32.92
N ASP A 413 -26.84 -2.64 31.95
CA ASP A 413 -25.40 -2.28 31.98
C ASP A 413 -25.13 -1.01 31.15
N ASP A 414 -25.64 0.14 31.62
CA ASP A 414 -25.46 1.44 30.95
C ASP A 414 -23.98 1.85 30.85
N ALA A 415 -23.15 1.40 31.79
CA ALA A 415 -21.72 1.65 31.78
C ALA A 415 -21.06 0.98 30.56
N ARG A 416 -21.45 -0.25 30.22
CA ARG A 416 -20.98 -0.94 29.01
C ARG A 416 -21.46 -0.27 27.73
N VAL A 417 -22.70 0.23 27.69
CA VAL A 417 -23.22 1.02 26.56
C VAL A 417 -22.32 2.24 26.30
N ALA A 418 -21.97 2.98 27.35
CA ALA A 418 -21.06 4.13 27.25
C ALA A 418 -19.65 3.71 26.78
N ARG A 419 -19.09 2.63 27.34
CA ARG A 419 -17.77 2.13 26.93
C ARG A 419 -17.74 1.63 25.49
N LEU A 420 -18.81 1.03 24.97
CA LEU A 420 -18.86 0.50 23.59
C LEU A 420 -19.17 1.55 22.51
N SER A 421 -19.80 2.67 22.87
CA SER A 421 -20.21 3.72 21.92
C SER A 421 -19.09 4.11 20.92
N LEU A 422 -19.45 4.50 19.71
CA LEU A 422 -18.51 5.07 18.74
C LEU A 422 -18.14 6.52 19.11
N ILE A 423 -18.89 7.13 20.01
CA ILE A 423 -18.68 8.49 20.48
C ILE A 423 -18.16 8.44 21.91
N GLY A 424 -16.99 9.04 22.15
CA GLY A 424 -16.47 9.31 23.48
C GLY A 424 -17.08 10.59 24.01
N GLU A 425 -17.67 10.53 25.20
CA GLU A 425 -18.33 11.66 25.88
C GLU A 425 -17.47 12.25 27.02
N GLU A 426 -16.28 11.69 27.26
CA GLU A 426 -15.33 12.19 28.26
C GLU A 426 -14.55 13.40 27.71
N GLY A 427 -14.70 14.56 28.35
CA GLY A 427 -14.04 15.80 27.92
C GLY A 427 -14.67 16.41 26.67
N GLU A 428 -13.85 16.77 25.68
CA GLU A 428 -14.35 17.12 24.36
C GLU A 428 -14.88 15.87 23.67
N ARG A 429 -16.08 15.93 23.08
CA ARG A 429 -16.68 14.76 22.42
C ARG A 429 -15.87 14.36 21.19
N ARG A 430 -15.57 13.06 21.04
CA ARG A 430 -14.74 12.53 19.94
C ARG A 430 -15.33 11.29 19.29
N VAL A 431 -15.07 11.13 18.00
CA VAL A 431 -15.31 9.87 17.27
C VAL A 431 -14.16 8.90 17.58
N ARG A 432 -14.49 7.65 17.95
CA ARG A 432 -13.53 6.57 18.25
C ARG A 432 -13.35 5.66 17.04
N MET A 433 -12.24 5.80 16.32
CA MET A 433 -12.06 5.16 15.02
C MET A 433 -11.90 3.64 15.12
N ALA A 434 -11.25 3.15 16.17
CA ALA A 434 -11.16 1.71 16.45
C ALA A 434 -12.54 1.09 16.70
N HIS A 435 -13.48 1.83 17.30
CA HIS A 435 -14.84 1.38 17.54
C HIS A 435 -15.64 1.35 16.24
N LEU A 436 -15.50 2.38 15.40
CA LEU A 436 -16.09 2.41 14.06
C LEU A 436 -15.61 1.22 13.22
N ALA A 437 -14.30 0.94 13.21
CA ALA A 437 -13.72 -0.20 12.50
C ALA A 437 -14.24 -1.54 13.05
N ALA A 438 -14.30 -1.71 14.38
CA ALA A 438 -14.78 -2.94 15.01
C ALA A 438 -16.26 -3.23 14.73
N VAL A 439 -17.11 -2.20 14.79
CA VAL A 439 -18.56 -2.35 14.50
C VAL A 439 -18.82 -2.56 13.01
N GLY A 440 -18.09 -1.84 12.16
CA GLY A 440 -18.22 -1.89 10.70
C GLY A 440 -17.53 -3.06 10.01
N SER A 441 -16.81 -3.92 10.73
CA SER A 441 -16.08 -5.06 10.16
C SER A 441 -16.67 -6.41 10.57
N ASN A 442 -16.53 -7.41 9.70
CA ASN A 442 -16.93 -8.79 9.95
C ASN A 442 -15.86 -9.60 10.71
N ALA A 443 -14.59 -9.21 10.63
CA ALA A 443 -13.51 -9.82 11.41
C ALA A 443 -12.58 -8.76 11.98
N ILE A 444 -11.99 -9.08 13.14
CA ILE A 444 -10.99 -8.28 13.83
C ILE A 444 -9.81 -9.20 14.14
N ASN A 445 -8.58 -8.80 13.81
CA ASN A 445 -7.40 -9.58 14.17
C ASN A 445 -6.32 -8.75 14.85
N GLY A 446 -5.63 -9.38 15.79
CA GLY A 446 -4.33 -8.93 16.27
C GLY A 446 -3.18 -9.51 15.45
N VAL A 447 -1.97 -9.06 15.76
CA VAL A 447 -0.75 -9.28 14.96
C VAL A 447 0.26 -10.24 15.58
N ALA A 448 -0.06 -10.81 16.74
CA ALA A 448 0.68 -11.87 17.42
C ALA A 448 -0.24 -12.54 18.45
N ALA A 449 0.02 -13.80 18.80
CA ALA A 449 -0.85 -14.55 19.71
C ALA A 449 -1.06 -13.83 21.06
N LEU A 450 0.02 -13.42 21.73
CA LEU A 450 -0.06 -12.65 22.98
C LEU A 450 -0.76 -11.31 22.79
N HIS A 451 -0.47 -10.60 21.69
CA HIS A 451 -1.13 -9.35 21.37
C HIS A 451 -2.65 -9.54 21.25
N THR A 452 -3.09 -10.57 20.53
CA THR A 452 -4.51 -10.89 20.35
C THR A 452 -5.19 -11.24 21.68
N GLU A 453 -4.53 -11.98 22.56
CA GLU A 453 -5.08 -12.27 23.89
C GLU A 453 -5.19 -11.02 24.77
N LEU A 454 -4.20 -10.12 24.70
CA LEU A 454 -4.28 -8.83 25.37
C LEU A 454 -5.40 -7.96 24.78
N LEU A 455 -5.56 -7.93 23.46
CA LEU A 455 -6.63 -7.20 22.77
C LEU A 455 -8.02 -7.64 23.27
N LYS A 456 -8.24 -8.96 23.39
CA LYS A 456 -9.49 -9.57 23.89
C LYS A 456 -9.73 -9.34 25.37
N SER A 457 -8.68 -9.25 26.19
CA SER A 457 -8.82 -9.14 27.65
C SER A 457 -8.77 -7.69 28.17
N THR A 458 -8.30 -6.75 27.34
CA THR A 458 -8.11 -5.34 27.72
C THR A 458 -8.84 -4.39 26.77
N VAL A 459 -8.16 -3.87 25.75
CA VAL A 459 -8.58 -2.75 24.90
C VAL A 459 -9.92 -2.99 24.20
N MET A 460 -10.19 -4.21 23.73
CA MET A 460 -11.42 -4.57 23.03
C MET A 460 -12.24 -5.62 23.77
N ARG A 461 -12.10 -5.71 25.10
CA ARG A 461 -12.80 -6.72 25.91
C ARG A 461 -14.31 -6.70 25.71
N ASP A 462 -14.93 -5.53 25.81
CA ASP A 462 -16.38 -5.42 25.70
C ASP A 462 -16.87 -5.79 24.28
N PHE A 463 -16.07 -5.56 23.23
CA PHE A 463 -16.36 -6.01 21.87
C PHE A 463 -16.20 -7.53 21.74
N TYR A 464 -15.19 -8.12 22.36
CA TYR A 464 -14.99 -9.57 22.37
C TYR A 464 -16.09 -10.31 23.14
N GLU A 465 -16.56 -9.75 24.27
CA GLU A 465 -17.70 -10.30 25.00
C GLU A 465 -19.01 -10.22 24.19
N LEU A 466 -19.13 -9.24 23.30
CA LEU A 466 -20.29 -9.10 22.42
C LEU A 466 -20.23 -10.03 21.20
N TRP A 467 -19.06 -10.13 20.54
CA TRP A 467 -18.83 -10.87 19.30
C TRP A 467 -17.52 -11.67 19.34
N PRO A 468 -17.44 -12.74 20.14
CA PRO A 468 -16.20 -13.52 20.28
C PRO A 468 -15.74 -14.13 18.95
N GLU A 469 -16.68 -14.46 18.06
CA GLU A 469 -16.44 -15.06 16.74
C GLU A 469 -15.73 -14.12 15.75
N LYS A 470 -15.79 -12.80 15.97
CA LYS A 470 -15.08 -11.83 15.12
C LYS A 470 -13.57 -11.84 15.34
N PHE A 471 -13.10 -12.25 16.52
CA PHE A 471 -11.71 -12.07 16.91
C PHE A 471 -10.82 -13.24 16.46
N GLN A 472 -9.82 -12.92 15.67
CA GLN A 472 -8.84 -13.87 15.14
C GLN A 472 -7.41 -13.43 15.47
N ASN A 473 -6.45 -14.34 15.29
CA ASN A 473 -5.04 -14.02 15.38
C ASN A 473 -4.37 -14.31 14.04
N VAL A 474 -3.65 -13.32 13.51
CA VAL A 474 -2.76 -13.52 12.36
C VAL A 474 -1.40 -12.96 12.75
N THR A 475 -0.47 -13.83 13.14
CA THR A 475 0.88 -13.41 13.51
C THR A 475 1.60 -12.81 12.30
N ASN A 476 2.20 -11.63 12.46
CA ASN A 476 2.95 -10.97 11.39
C ASN A 476 4.09 -11.84 10.85
N GLY A 477 4.46 -11.58 9.60
CA GLY A 477 5.57 -12.25 8.92
C GLY A 477 6.30 -11.30 7.97
N VAL A 478 7.45 -11.75 7.47
CA VAL A 478 8.25 -11.04 6.47
C VAL A 478 8.47 -11.92 5.25
N THR A 479 8.64 -11.29 4.07
CA THR A 479 8.92 -12.03 2.84
C THR A 479 10.38 -12.52 2.80
N PRO A 480 10.64 -13.83 2.61
CA PRO A 480 12.00 -14.37 2.51
C PRO A 480 12.71 -13.94 1.22
N ARG A 481 11.97 -13.52 0.19
CA ARG A 481 12.53 -13.00 -1.06
C ARG A 481 13.41 -11.78 -0.77
N ARG A 482 12.88 -10.80 -0.03
CA ARG A 482 13.66 -9.61 0.34
C ARG A 482 14.58 -9.82 1.54
N PHE A 483 14.06 -10.41 2.62
CA PHE A 483 14.78 -10.51 3.90
C PHE A 483 15.82 -11.64 3.96
N ILE A 484 15.90 -12.49 2.93
CA ILE A 484 16.95 -13.51 2.82
C ILE A 484 17.60 -13.47 1.43
N ALA A 485 16.85 -13.68 0.35
CA ALA A 485 17.44 -13.84 -0.99
C ALA A 485 18.09 -12.56 -1.53
N ILE A 486 17.44 -11.41 -1.40
CA ILE A 486 18.03 -10.13 -1.84
C ILE A 486 19.08 -9.65 -0.83
N SER A 487 18.77 -9.66 0.46
CA SER A 487 19.67 -9.10 1.48
C SER A 487 20.92 -9.94 1.73
N ASN A 488 20.90 -11.25 1.43
CA ASN A 488 22.06 -12.13 1.56
C ASN A 488 22.06 -13.25 0.51
N PRO A 489 22.43 -12.94 -0.75
CA PRO A 489 22.44 -13.91 -1.84
C PRO A 489 23.38 -15.11 -1.56
N ARG A 490 24.49 -14.89 -0.85
CA ARG A 490 25.43 -15.94 -0.46
C ARG A 490 24.78 -16.96 0.49
N LEU A 491 24.01 -16.48 1.46
CA LEU A 491 23.24 -17.33 2.36
C LEU A 491 22.12 -18.04 1.64
N ALA A 492 21.38 -17.34 0.77
CA ALA A 492 20.29 -17.94 0.01
C ALA A 492 20.78 -19.07 -0.91
N LYS A 493 21.96 -18.91 -1.53
CA LYS A 493 22.62 -19.97 -2.30
C LYS A 493 22.96 -21.17 -1.41
N LEU A 494 23.58 -20.93 -0.25
CA LEU A 494 23.91 -22.00 0.69
C LEU A 494 22.67 -22.77 1.17
N ILE A 495 21.58 -22.06 1.50
CA ILE A 495 20.29 -22.69 1.87
C ILE A 495 19.73 -23.50 0.71
N THR A 496 19.77 -22.96 -0.50
CA THR A 496 19.28 -23.66 -1.71
C THR A 496 20.08 -24.93 -1.98
N GLU A 497 21.39 -24.96 -1.72
CA GLU A 497 22.19 -26.19 -1.85
C GLU A 497 21.78 -27.25 -0.83
N ILE A 498 21.41 -26.87 0.40
CA ILE A 498 21.02 -27.82 1.45
C ILE A 498 19.58 -28.32 1.23
N CYS A 499 18.66 -27.43 0.86
CA CYS A 499 17.29 -27.80 0.51
C CYS A 499 17.18 -28.39 -0.91
N GLU A 500 18.29 -28.46 -1.65
CA GLU A 500 18.44 -28.90 -3.05
C GLU A 500 17.67 -28.07 -4.11
N ASP A 501 16.73 -27.21 -3.69
CA ASP A 501 15.81 -26.50 -4.56
C ASP A 501 15.44 -25.11 -4.00
N PRO A 502 15.30 -24.05 -4.84
CA PRO A 502 15.01 -22.68 -4.39
C PRO A 502 13.53 -22.46 -3.98
N SER A 503 12.66 -23.47 -4.05
CA SER A 503 11.24 -23.38 -3.67
C SER A 503 11.02 -23.10 -2.18
N TRP A 504 12.04 -23.23 -1.33
CA TRP A 504 11.98 -22.77 0.06
C TRP A 504 11.62 -21.27 0.18
N LEU A 505 11.86 -20.47 -0.87
CA LEU A 505 11.42 -19.07 -0.95
C LEU A 505 9.89 -18.90 -1.05
N ARG A 506 9.19 -19.97 -1.40
CA ARG A 506 7.72 -20.08 -1.42
C ARG A 506 7.18 -20.93 -0.26
N ASP A 507 8.00 -21.85 0.25
CA ASP A 507 7.65 -22.73 1.37
C ASP A 507 8.78 -22.79 2.41
N LEU A 508 8.69 -21.90 3.41
CA LEU A 508 9.68 -21.82 4.47
C LEU A 508 9.69 -23.04 5.41
N VAL A 509 8.71 -23.94 5.33
CA VAL A 509 8.73 -25.20 6.12
C VAL A 509 9.94 -26.05 5.73
N GLN A 510 10.39 -25.96 4.48
CA GLN A 510 11.58 -26.66 4.00
C GLN A 510 12.86 -26.29 4.75
N LEU A 511 12.93 -25.10 5.38
CA LEU A 511 14.08 -24.71 6.19
C LEU A 511 14.31 -25.61 7.41
N ARG A 512 13.32 -26.43 7.82
CA ARG A 512 13.51 -27.46 8.85
C ARG A 512 14.57 -28.50 8.45
N GLN A 513 14.83 -28.69 7.16
CA GLN A 513 15.92 -29.56 6.71
C GLN A 513 17.28 -29.09 7.25
N LEU A 514 17.47 -27.80 7.51
CA LEU A 514 18.71 -27.30 8.11
C LEU A 514 18.99 -27.90 9.49
N GLU A 515 17.96 -28.31 10.23
CA GLU A 515 18.10 -28.91 11.57
C GLU A 515 18.89 -30.22 11.52
N THR A 516 18.74 -31.02 10.45
CA THR A 516 19.47 -32.29 10.31
C THR A 516 20.95 -32.09 9.99
N HIS A 517 21.34 -30.90 9.56
CA HIS A 517 22.73 -30.53 9.25
C HIS A 517 23.36 -29.61 10.30
N ALA A 518 22.69 -29.37 11.44
CA ALA A 518 23.15 -28.43 12.46
C ALA A 518 24.54 -28.79 13.02
N GLU A 519 24.86 -30.07 13.12
CA GLU A 519 26.15 -30.59 13.63
C GLU A 519 27.19 -30.88 12.52
N ASP A 520 26.89 -30.57 11.26
CA ASP A 520 27.85 -30.71 10.16
C ASP A 520 28.91 -29.60 10.25
N HIS A 521 30.12 -29.97 10.68
CA HIS A 521 31.24 -29.03 10.82
C HIS A 521 31.63 -28.32 9.52
N ALA A 522 31.58 -29.00 8.38
CA ALA A 522 31.91 -28.39 7.10
C ALA A 522 30.85 -27.35 6.71
N LEU A 523 29.57 -27.66 6.92
CA LEU A 523 28.50 -26.69 6.72
C LEU A 523 28.61 -25.50 7.68
N GLN A 524 28.89 -25.73 8.97
CA GLN A 524 29.10 -24.65 9.94
C GLN A 524 30.24 -23.71 9.52
N GLU A 525 31.33 -24.23 8.98
CA GLU A 525 32.45 -23.43 8.46
C GLU A 525 32.01 -22.55 7.28
N ARG A 526 31.30 -23.14 6.30
CA ARG A 526 30.73 -22.39 5.16
C ARG A 526 29.75 -21.32 5.61
N TRP A 527 28.90 -21.62 6.60
CA TRP A 527 27.96 -20.66 7.18
C TRP A 527 28.66 -19.49 7.87
N ARG A 528 29.73 -19.77 8.64
CA ARG A 528 30.59 -18.72 9.25
C ARG A 528 31.27 -17.87 8.18
N ALA A 529 31.74 -18.46 7.09
CA ALA A 529 32.34 -17.72 5.98
C ALA A 529 31.33 -16.76 5.33
N VAL A 530 30.09 -17.22 5.06
CA VAL A 530 29.00 -16.37 4.56
C VAL A 530 28.71 -15.21 5.51
N LYS A 531 28.60 -15.47 6.83
CA LYS A 531 28.38 -14.42 7.83
C LYS A 531 29.54 -13.43 7.89
N THR A 532 30.78 -13.91 7.81
CA THR A 532 31.98 -13.07 7.84
C THR A 532 32.03 -12.15 6.63
N ALA A 533 31.73 -12.67 5.43
CA ALA A 533 31.65 -11.86 4.22
C ALA A 533 30.58 -10.77 4.33
N ALA A 534 29.38 -11.09 4.86
CA ALA A 534 28.34 -10.07 5.08
C ALA A 534 28.74 -8.99 6.09
N LYS A 535 29.52 -9.35 7.14
CA LYS A 535 30.09 -8.37 8.08
C LYS A 535 31.11 -7.47 7.39
N GLN A 536 31.93 -8.02 6.50
CA GLN A 536 32.89 -7.24 5.73
C GLN A 536 32.21 -6.27 4.78
N ASP A 537 31.16 -6.71 4.08
CA ASP A 537 30.37 -5.82 3.20
C ASP A 537 29.78 -4.64 4.00
N LEU A 538 29.22 -4.91 5.18
CA LEU A 538 28.72 -3.86 6.07
C LEU A 538 29.83 -2.92 6.55
N ALA A 539 30.99 -3.46 6.95
CA ALA A 539 32.14 -2.66 7.39
C ALA A 539 32.65 -1.74 6.26
N ASN A 540 32.74 -2.27 5.04
CA ASN A 540 33.11 -1.51 3.85
C ASN A 540 32.09 -0.40 3.56
N TRP A 541 30.81 -0.73 3.58
CA TRP A 541 29.73 0.24 3.35
C TRP A 541 29.72 1.35 4.41
N LEU A 542 29.86 1.00 5.70
CA LEU A 542 29.97 1.98 6.79
C LEU A 542 31.20 2.88 6.59
N GLY A 543 32.34 2.30 6.23
CA GLY A 543 33.55 3.08 5.94
C GLY A 543 33.37 4.07 4.80
N GLN A 544 32.70 3.66 3.71
CA GLN A 544 32.39 4.53 2.58
C GLN A 544 31.37 5.63 2.94
N ARG A 545 30.32 5.29 3.69
CA ARG A 545 29.19 6.19 4.00
C ARG A 545 29.51 7.19 5.12
N THR A 546 30.27 6.77 6.12
CA THR A 546 30.53 7.54 7.34
C THR A 546 31.96 8.06 7.47
N GLY A 547 32.90 7.53 6.65
CA GLY A 547 34.32 7.83 6.76
C GLY A 547 35.00 7.18 7.97
N TRP A 548 34.30 6.36 8.77
CA TRP A 548 34.89 5.65 9.90
C TRP A 548 35.51 4.32 9.46
N PRO A 549 36.81 4.09 9.69
CA PRO A 549 37.43 2.81 9.36
C PRO A 549 36.86 1.72 10.28
N CYS A 550 36.04 0.84 9.71
CA CYS A 550 35.64 -0.41 10.36
C CYS A 550 36.63 -1.51 9.94
N SER A 551 37.62 -1.78 10.80
CA SER A 551 38.58 -2.89 10.61
C SER A 551 37.99 -4.24 10.99
#